data_AF-A0A3B9EYW9-F1
#
_entry.id   AF-A0A3B9EYW9-F1
#
_cell.length_a   1.000
_cell.length_b   1.000
_cell.length_c   1.000
_cell.angle_alpha   90.00
_cell.angle_beta   90.00
_cell.angle_gamma   90.00
#
_symmetry.space_group_name_H-M   'P 1'
#
loop_
_entity.id
_entity.type
_entity.pdbx_description
1 polymer ?
#
loop_
_entity_poly.entity_id
_entity_poly.type
_entity_poly.pdbx_seq_one_letter_code
_entity_poly.pdbx_strand_id
1 'polypeptide(L)'
;DNPAVRMLDIEYVNDTKVIRKLPKMTSINSAIEVDITGQVNADSIGTRIYSGVGGQIDFIRGASLSEGGKPIIALPSTTRSGDSKISAILKPGAGVVTTRANVHYVATEYGIVNLYGQNLKQRAKALIDIAHPQHRDALEKTAWERFKKL
;
A
#
# COMPACT_ATOMS: atom_id res chain seq x y z
N ASP A 1 28.08 -0.54 -22.13
CA ASP A 1 28.87 -1.18 -21.07
C ASP A 1 29.25 -0.11 -20.04
N ASN A 2 28.44 0.06 -18.99
CA ASN A 2 28.60 1.13 -18.00
C ASN A 2 28.92 0.52 -16.62
N PRO A 3 30.13 0.71 -16.07
CA PRO A 3 30.53 0.07 -14.81
C PRO A 3 29.72 0.53 -13.59
N ALA A 4 29.00 1.66 -13.68
CA ALA A 4 28.07 2.11 -12.64
C ALA A 4 26.76 1.29 -12.58
N VAL A 5 26.49 0.45 -13.59
CA VAL A 5 25.30 -0.38 -13.68
C VAL A 5 25.70 -1.84 -13.59
N ARG A 6 25.17 -2.55 -12.58
CA ARG A 6 25.29 -4.00 -12.45
C ARG A 6 23.90 -4.61 -12.47
N MET A 7 23.64 -5.47 -13.46
CA MET A 7 22.46 -6.32 -13.46
C MET A 7 22.79 -7.62 -12.74
N LEU A 8 22.01 -7.94 -11.71
CA LEU A 8 22.17 -9.14 -10.90
C LEU A 8 20.88 -9.96 -10.97
N ASP A 9 20.96 -11.23 -10.57
CA ASP A 9 19.81 -12.12 -10.49
C ASP A 9 18.74 -11.54 -9.54
N ILE A 10 17.47 -11.73 -9.91
CA ILE A 10 16.33 -11.34 -9.07
C ILE A 10 16.38 -11.99 -7.69
N GLU A 11 16.87 -13.23 -7.58
CA GLU A 11 17.06 -13.91 -6.30
C GLU A 11 18.01 -13.14 -5.36
N TYR A 12 18.94 -12.36 -5.90
CA TYR A 12 19.82 -11.50 -5.12
C TYR A 12 19.20 -10.12 -4.86
N VAL A 13 18.75 -9.42 -5.90
CA VAL A 13 18.25 -8.03 -5.73
C VAL A 13 16.95 -7.96 -4.93
N ASN A 14 16.10 -8.99 -4.99
CA ASN A 14 14.86 -9.04 -4.24
C ASN A 14 14.98 -9.75 -2.88
N ASP A 15 16.13 -10.33 -2.52
CA ASP A 15 16.26 -10.94 -1.19
C ASP A 15 16.16 -9.86 -0.10
N THR A 16 15.15 -9.98 0.75
CA THR A 16 14.96 -9.12 1.92
C THR A 16 16.20 -9.01 2.81
N LYS A 17 17.06 -10.05 2.88
CA LYS A 17 18.33 -10.05 3.62
C LYS A 17 19.39 -9.16 2.96
N VAL A 18 19.33 -8.97 1.64
CA VAL A 18 20.18 -8.05 0.90
C VAL A 18 19.62 -6.63 1.03
N ILE A 19 18.33 -6.45 0.74
CA ILE A 19 17.65 -5.14 0.78
C ILE A 19 17.81 -4.48 2.15
N ARG A 20 17.59 -5.22 3.25
CA ARG A 20 17.64 -4.66 4.60
C ARG A 20 19.01 -4.12 5.04
N LYS A 21 20.09 -4.49 4.34
CA LYS A 21 21.45 -3.99 4.61
C LYS A 21 21.68 -2.60 4.03
N LEU A 22 20.81 -2.15 3.11
CA LEU A 22 20.86 -0.80 2.57
C LEU A 22 20.33 0.18 3.62
N PRO A 23 21.11 1.17 4.10
CA PRO A 23 20.62 2.14 5.06
C PRO A 23 19.62 3.09 4.42
N LYS A 24 18.59 3.49 5.17
CA LYS A 24 17.50 4.38 4.70
C LYS A 24 16.82 3.87 3.42
N MET A 25 16.71 2.56 3.28
CA MET A 25 16.13 1.94 2.09
C MET A 25 14.69 2.42 1.91
N THR A 26 14.44 3.11 0.81
CA THR A 26 13.11 3.65 0.48
C THR A 26 12.54 2.84 -0.67
N SER A 27 11.41 2.18 -0.42
CA SER A 27 10.66 1.43 -1.42
C SER A 27 9.40 2.19 -1.74
N ILE A 28 9.14 2.46 -3.03
CA ILE A 28 7.93 3.13 -3.50
C ILE A 28 7.26 2.21 -4.50
N ASN A 29 6.04 1.78 -4.21
CA ASN A 29 5.25 0.93 -5.08
C ASN A 29 3.85 1.52 -5.28
N SER A 30 3.18 1.12 -6.35
CA SER A 30 1.78 1.50 -6.61
C SER A 30 0.80 0.40 -6.21
N ALA A 31 -0.47 0.75 -6.16
CA ALA A 31 -1.58 -0.15 -5.86
C ALA A 31 -2.80 0.16 -6.73
N ILE A 32 -3.63 -0.86 -6.93
CA ILE A 32 -4.94 -0.75 -7.59
C ILE A 32 -5.96 -0.20 -6.59
N GLU A 33 -5.93 -0.67 -5.34
CA GLU A 33 -6.77 -0.15 -4.26
C GLU A 33 -6.19 -0.51 -2.89
N VAL A 34 -6.57 0.27 -1.88
CA VAL A 34 -6.25 0.01 -0.47
C VAL A 34 -7.54 0.09 0.33
N ASP A 35 -7.84 -0.92 1.13
CA ASP A 35 -9.02 -0.86 2.01
C ASP A 35 -8.75 -0.06 3.29
N ILE A 36 -9.80 0.41 3.97
CA ILE A 36 -9.71 1.14 5.24
C ILE A 36 -9.02 0.38 6.40
N THR A 37 -8.70 -0.91 6.23
CA THR A 37 -7.90 -1.68 7.20
C THR A 37 -6.41 -1.70 6.88
N GLY A 38 -6.03 -1.22 5.69
CA GLY A 38 -4.68 -1.20 5.16
C GLY A 38 -4.30 -2.44 4.35
N GLN A 39 -5.26 -3.25 3.89
CA GLN A 39 -4.94 -4.29 2.90
C GLN A 39 -4.73 -3.64 1.54
N VAL A 40 -3.70 -4.06 0.82
CA VAL A 40 -3.30 -3.47 -0.46
C VAL A 40 -3.46 -4.51 -1.56
N ASN A 41 -4.29 -4.18 -2.55
CA ASN A 41 -4.40 -4.91 -3.80
C ASN A 41 -3.58 -4.16 -4.87
N ALA A 42 -2.72 -4.89 -5.57
CA ALA A 42 -1.84 -4.33 -6.60
C ALA A 42 -1.80 -5.12 -7.91
N ASP A 43 -2.47 -6.27 -8.01
CA ASP A 43 -2.36 -7.18 -9.17
C ASP A 43 -3.67 -7.49 -9.87
N SER A 44 -4.83 -7.22 -9.26
CA SER A 44 -6.13 -7.54 -9.83
C SER A 44 -7.19 -6.45 -9.68
N ILE A 45 -8.22 -6.49 -10.53
CA ILE A 45 -9.43 -5.68 -10.41
C ILE A 45 -10.57 -6.65 -10.12
N GLY A 46 -10.88 -6.86 -8.83
CA GLY A 46 -11.72 -7.98 -8.42
C GLY A 46 -11.10 -9.30 -8.86
N THR A 47 -11.87 -10.15 -9.54
CA THR A 47 -11.39 -11.46 -10.04
C THR A 47 -10.55 -11.36 -11.33
N ARG A 48 -10.48 -10.19 -11.98
CA ARG A 48 -9.71 -10.01 -13.21
C ARG A 48 -8.26 -9.68 -12.88
N ILE A 49 -7.34 -10.56 -13.26
CA ILE A 49 -5.90 -10.30 -13.16
C ILE A 49 -5.51 -9.16 -14.12
N TYR A 50 -4.83 -8.15 -13.58
CA TYR A 50 -4.35 -6.98 -14.32
C TYR A 50 -2.84 -7.02 -14.52
N SER A 51 -2.11 -7.47 -13.50
CA SER A 51 -0.65 -7.66 -13.51
C SER A 51 -0.27 -8.89 -12.66
N GLY A 52 0.88 -8.87 -11.99
CA GLY A 52 1.25 -9.89 -11.00
C GLY A 52 1.80 -9.26 -9.72
N VAL A 53 1.99 -10.08 -8.69
CA VAL A 53 2.55 -9.68 -7.38
C VAL A 53 3.92 -8.99 -7.54
N GLY A 54 4.77 -9.53 -8.42
CA GLY A 54 6.14 -9.06 -8.62
C GLY A 54 6.96 -9.09 -7.33
N GLY A 55 7.91 -8.17 -7.19
CA GLY A 55 8.76 -8.02 -6.00
C GLY A 55 8.23 -7.04 -4.96
N GLN A 56 7.00 -6.55 -5.08
CA GLN A 56 6.49 -5.46 -4.23
C GLN A 56 6.65 -5.81 -2.74
N ILE A 57 6.21 -6.99 -2.34
CA ILE A 57 6.25 -7.42 -0.94
C ILE A 57 7.69 -7.58 -0.42
N ASP A 58 8.61 -7.99 -1.29
CA ASP A 58 10.03 -8.16 -0.96
C ASP A 58 10.66 -6.82 -0.57
N PHE A 59 10.44 -5.79 -1.39
CA PHE A 59 10.96 -4.45 -1.11
C PHE A 59 10.22 -3.76 0.04
N ILE A 60 8.92 -3.99 0.20
CA ILE A 60 8.17 -3.48 1.35
C ILE A 60 8.76 -4.05 2.66
N ARG A 61 9.01 -5.37 2.69
CA ARG A 61 9.58 -6.03 3.87
C ARG A 61 11.06 -5.73 4.07
N GLY A 62 11.84 -5.65 2.99
CA GLY A 62 13.25 -5.28 3.06
C GLY A 62 13.44 -3.86 3.58
N ALA A 63 12.63 -2.91 3.10
CA ALA A 63 12.65 -1.53 3.57
C ALA A 63 12.16 -1.39 5.02
N SER A 64 11.16 -2.16 5.47
CA SER A 64 10.71 -2.09 6.86
C SER A 64 11.74 -2.63 7.86
N LEU A 65 12.64 -3.51 7.42
CA LEU A 65 13.74 -4.07 8.21
C LEU A 65 15.05 -3.28 8.11
N SER A 66 15.11 -2.29 7.22
CA SER A 66 16.25 -1.40 7.04
C SER A 66 16.27 -0.29 8.10
N GLU A 67 17.45 0.06 8.58
CA GLU A 67 17.62 1.17 9.51
C GLU A 67 17.20 2.50 8.85
N GLY A 68 16.16 3.13 9.38
CA GLY A 68 15.56 4.35 8.81
C GLY A 68 14.83 4.13 7.48
N GLY A 69 14.53 2.88 7.11
CA GLY A 69 13.87 2.53 5.87
C GLY A 69 12.40 2.97 5.81
N LYS A 70 11.90 3.15 4.58
CA LYS A 70 10.57 3.71 4.29
C LYS A 70 9.87 2.91 3.18
N PRO A 71 8.99 1.95 3.54
CA PRO A 71 8.12 1.30 2.58
C PRO A 71 6.86 2.14 2.34
N ILE A 72 6.67 2.60 1.11
CA ILE A 72 5.61 3.52 0.70
C ILE A 72 4.77 2.88 -0.40
N ILE A 73 3.45 2.84 -0.18
CA ILE A 73 2.45 2.58 -1.21
C ILE A 73 1.89 3.92 -1.67
N ALA A 74 2.10 4.28 -2.93
CA ALA A 74 1.64 5.54 -3.51
C ALA A 74 0.61 5.27 -4.60
N LEU A 75 -0.57 5.89 -4.50
CA LEU A 75 -1.64 5.76 -5.48
C LEU A 75 -2.44 7.05 -5.58
N PRO A 76 -2.99 7.40 -6.76
CA PRO A 76 -4.04 8.40 -6.84
C PRO A 76 -5.21 8.02 -5.94
N SER A 77 -5.91 8.99 -5.36
CA SER A 77 -7.06 8.72 -4.49
C SER A 77 -8.27 8.21 -5.29
N THR A 78 -8.34 8.48 -6.59
CA THR A 78 -9.41 8.04 -7.50
C THR A 78 -8.87 7.43 -8.80
N THR A 79 -9.73 6.67 -9.48
CA THR A 79 -9.54 6.26 -10.88
C THR A 79 -9.85 7.43 -11.82
N ARG A 80 -9.54 7.28 -13.12
CA ARG A 80 -9.92 8.26 -14.14
C ARG A 80 -11.45 8.43 -14.27
N SER A 81 -12.23 7.41 -13.91
CA SER A 81 -13.70 7.47 -13.86
C SER A 81 -14.24 8.10 -12.58
N GLY A 82 -13.38 8.47 -11.62
CA GLY A 82 -13.77 9.08 -10.35
C GLY A 82 -14.04 8.09 -9.22
N ASP A 83 -13.86 6.78 -9.44
CA ASP A 83 -14.06 5.77 -8.39
C ASP A 83 -12.97 5.85 -7.33
N SER A 84 -13.31 5.71 -6.05
CA SER A 84 -12.32 5.73 -4.97
C SER A 84 -11.35 4.55 -5.07
N LYS A 85 -10.05 4.82 -4.92
CA LYS A 85 -9.01 3.79 -4.74
C LYS A 85 -8.68 3.52 -3.27
N ILE A 86 -9.22 4.32 -2.34
CA ILE A 86 -9.34 3.98 -0.92
C ILE A 86 -10.75 3.45 -0.71
N SER A 87 -10.89 2.14 -0.47
CA SER A 87 -12.19 1.46 -0.43
C SER A 87 -12.54 1.00 0.98
N ALA A 88 -13.83 0.84 1.29
CA ALA A 88 -14.24 0.30 2.60
C ALA A 88 -13.88 -1.19 2.74
N ILE A 89 -13.95 -1.92 1.63
CA ILE A 89 -13.57 -3.32 1.46
C ILE A 89 -13.00 -3.42 0.03
N LEU A 90 -11.95 -4.22 -0.16
CA LEU A 90 -11.44 -4.53 -1.49
C LEU A 90 -12.55 -5.14 -2.37
N LYS A 91 -12.42 -4.99 -3.69
CA LYS A 91 -13.38 -5.58 -4.63
C LYS A 91 -13.47 -7.09 -4.39
N PRO A 92 -14.66 -7.71 -4.44
CA PRO A 92 -14.79 -9.16 -4.30
C PRO A 92 -13.85 -9.91 -5.26
N GLY A 93 -13.04 -10.81 -4.70
CA GLY A 93 -12.04 -11.58 -5.44
C GLY A 93 -10.70 -10.87 -5.69
N ALA A 94 -10.50 -9.65 -5.19
CA ALA A 94 -9.23 -8.92 -5.30
C ALA A 94 -8.08 -9.65 -4.60
N GLY A 95 -6.90 -9.68 -5.25
CA GLY A 95 -5.67 -10.24 -4.70
C GLY A 95 -5.03 -9.31 -3.67
N VAL A 96 -4.84 -9.76 -2.44
CA VAL A 96 -4.07 -9.00 -1.44
C VAL A 96 -2.59 -9.27 -1.66
N VAL A 97 -1.88 -8.29 -2.22
CA VAL A 97 -0.44 -8.38 -2.50
C VAL A 97 0.38 -7.97 -1.27
N THR A 98 0.02 -6.83 -0.66
CA THR A 98 0.63 -6.39 0.59
C THR A 98 -0.41 -6.47 1.71
N THR A 99 -0.15 -7.32 2.70
CA THR A 99 -1.07 -7.53 3.81
C THR A 99 -1.13 -6.29 4.72
N ARG A 100 -2.21 -6.19 5.49
CA ARG A 100 -2.36 -5.14 6.51
C ARG A 100 -1.20 -5.11 7.53
N ALA A 101 -0.51 -6.22 7.77
CA ALA A 101 0.62 -6.27 8.70
C ALA A 101 1.92 -5.70 8.10
N ASN A 102 2.02 -5.65 6.77
CA ASN A 102 3.23 -5.22 6.07
C ASN A 102 3.16 -3.77 5.58
N VAL A 103 1.97 -3.19 5.44
CA VAL A 103 1.83 -1.78 5.06
C VAL A 103 2.36 -0.85 6.16
N HIS A 104 3.17 0.13 5.76
CA HIS A 104 3.60 1.24 6.62
C HIS A 104 3.00 2.54 6.09
N TYR A 105 3.59 3.13 5.05
CA TYR A 105 3.14 4.41 4.52
C TYR A 105 2.20 4.22 3.35
N VAL A 106 1.11 4.99 3.34
CA VAL A 106 0.21 5.13 2.19
C VAL A 106 0.14 6.61 1.82
N ALA A 107 0.31 6.92 0.53
CA ALA A 107 0.33 8.28 0.02
C ALA A 107 -0.62 8.45 -1.17
N THR A 108 -1.35 9.57 -1.17
CA THR A 108 -2.17 10.06 -2.28
C THR A 108 -1.82 11.53 -2.56
N GLU A 109 -2.48 12.14 -3.54
CA GLU A 109 -2.41 13.59 -3.78
C GLU A 109 -2.93 14.44 -2.60
N TYR A 110 -3.62 13.85 -1.62
CA TYR A 110 -4.16 14.53 -0.44
C TYR A 110 -3.28 14.40 0.81
N GLY A 111 -2.19 13.62 0.75
CA GLY A 111 -1.24 13.51 1.85
C GLY A 111 -0.66 12.11 2.02
N ILE A 112 -0.01 11.90 3.16
CA ILE A 112 0.65 10.65 3.53
C ILE A 112 0.31 10.28 4.96
N VAL A 113 0.06 8.99 5.21
CA VAL A 113 -0.18 8.44 6.55
C VAL A 113 0.70 7.23 6.81
N ASN A 114 1.04 7.02 8.09
CA ASN A 114 1.75 5.83 8.55
C ASN A 114 0.83 4.92 9.36
N LEU A 115 0.52 3.75 8.81
CA LEU A 115 -0.37 2.74 9.39
C LEU A 115 0.34 1.76 10.33
N TYR A 116 1.67 1.84 10.43
CA TYR A 116 2.45 0.94 11.29
C TYR A 116 2.14 1.20 12.76
N GLY A 117 1.85 0.13 13.52
CA GLY A 117 1.46 0.22 14.93
C GLY A 117 0.04 0.74 15.20
N GLN A 118 -0.70 1.15 14.17
CA GLN A 118 -2.06 1.64 14.32
C GLN A 118 -3.09 0.49 14.43
N ASN A 119 -4.12 0.69 15.25
CA ASN A 119 -5.29 -0.19 15.28
C ASN A 119 -6.23 0.08 14.09
N LEU A 120 -7.23 -0.79 13.88
CA LEU A 120 -8.13 -0.70 12.71
C LEU A 120 -8.90 0.62 12.61
N LYS A 121 -9.27 1.24 13.74
CA LYS A 121 -10.01 2.52 13.74
C LYS A 121 -9.10 3.68 13.35
N GLN A 122 -7.89 3.70 13.92
CA GLN A 122 -6.86 4.69 13.58
C GLN A 122 -6.49 4.61 12.10
N ARG A 123 -6.33 3.39 11.57
CA ARG A 123 -6.05 3.16 10.15
C ARG A 123 -7.16 3.65 9.25
N ALA A 124 -8.41 3.33 9.59
CA ALA A 124 -9.56 3.78 8.81
C ALA A 124 -9.61 5.30 8.75
N LYS A 125 -9.49 5.97 9.90
CA LYS A 125 -9.44 7.44 9.96
C LYS A 125 -8.29 8.02 9.14
N ALA A 126 -7.08 7.50 9.32
CA ALA A 126 -5.91 7.97 8.60
C ALA A 126 -6.03 7.80 7.07
N LEU A 127 -6.56 6.67 6.60
CA LEU A 127 -6.79 6.44 5.17
C LEU A 127 -7.89 7.33 4.61
N ILE A 128 -8.97 7.57 5.37
CA ILE A 128 -10.04 8.49 4.98
C ILE A 128 -9.50 9.93 4.85
N ASP A 129 -8.62 10.37 5.76
CA ASP A 129 -8.02 11.71 5.72
C ASP A 129 -7.23 11.99 4.44
N ILE A 130 -6.72 10.95 3.78
CA ILE A 130 -6.02 11.04 2.49
C ILE A 130 -6.84 10.49 1.30
N ALA A 131 -8.11 10.16 1.51
CA ALA A 131 -9.04 9.84 0.43
C ALA A 131 -9.51 11.12 -0.28
N HIS A 132 -10.03 10.96 -1.50
CA HIS A 132 -10.66 12.05 -2.23
C HIS A 132 -11.82 12.62 -1.41
N PRO A 133 -11.95 13.96 -1.27
CA PRO A 133 -13.00 14.59 -0.46
C PRO A 133 -14.41 14.08 -0.76
N GLN A 134 -14.73 13.83 -2.03
CA GLN A 134 -16.02 13.30 -2.47
C GLN A 134 -16.39 11.93 -1.86
N HIS A 135 -15.39 11.12 -1.47
CA HIS A 135 -15.60 9.75 -0.97
C HIS A 135 -15.51 9.63 0.55
N ARG A 136 -15.08 10.69 1.25
CA ARG A 136 -14.81 10.65 2.71
C ARG A 136 -16.06 10.32 3.51
N ASP A 137 -17.17 11.03 3.29
CA ASP A 137 -18.42 10.82 4.03
C ASP A 137 -18.93 9.38 3.91
N ALA A 138 -18.85 8.80 2.70
CA ALA A 138 -19.25 7.41 2.46
C ALA A 138 -18.34 6.42 3.20
N LEU A 139 -17.03 6.64 3.16
CA LEU A 139 -16.06 5.81 3.87
C LEU A 139 -16.20 5.93 5.39
N GLU A 140 -16.43 7.12 5.92
CA GLU A 140 -16.69 7.37 7.34
C GLU A 140 -17.94 6.63 7.81
N LYS A 141 -19.03 6.72 7.04
CA LYS A 141 -20.26 5.99 7.32
C LYS A 141 -20.00 4.48 7.39
N THR A 142 -19.35 3.89 6.39
CA THR A 142 -19.06 2.45 6.39
C THR A 142 -18.10 2.05 7.52
N ALA A 143 -17.09 2.86 7.81
CA ALA A 143 -16.18 2.62 8.92
C ALA A 143 -16.89 2.71 10.28
N TRP A 144 -17.83 3.64 10.46
CA TRP A 144 -18.70 3.71 11.64
C TRP A 144 -19.58 2.47 11.77
N GLU A 145 -20.24 2.04 10.69
CA GLU A 145 -21.07 0.84 10.67
C GLU A 145 -20.28 -0.42 11.05
N ARG A 146 -19.04 -0.52 10.55
CA ARG A 146 -18.12 -1.65 10.76
C ARG A 146 -17.51 -1.68 12.17
N PHE A 147 -17.10 -0.53 12.71
CA PHE A 147 -16.33 -0.47 13.97
C PHE A 147 -17.11 0.08 15.16
N LYS A 148 -18.35 0.54 14.93
CA LYS A 148 -19.30 1.14 15.90
C LYS A 148 -18.80 2.39 16.62
N LYS A 149 -17.59 2.86 16.32
CA LYS A 149 -16.97 4.10 16.78
C LYS A 149 -15.71 4.39 15.94
N LEU A 150 -15.60 5.60 15.38
CA LEU A 150 -14.38 6.14 14.74
C LEU A 150 -13.64 7.08 15.70
#